data_AF-A0AAU3IAW3-F1
#
_entry.id   AF-A0AAU3IAW3-F1
#
_cell.length_a   1.000
_cell.length_b   1.000
_cell.length_c   1.000
_cell.angle_alpha   90.00
_cell.angle_beta   90.00
_cell.angle_gamma   90.00
#
_symmetry.space_group_name_H-M   'P 1'
#
loop_
_entity.id
_entity.type
_entity.pdbx_description
1 polymer ?
#
loop_
_entity_poly.entity_id
_entity_poly.type
_entity_poly.pdbx_seq_one_letter_code
_entity_poly.pdbx_strand_id
1 'polypeptide(L)'
;MGDAETGGGSVVSDEMNETSDPEGMGDADREDSIGRRRLPSAAVVVVGLAFLGVVAGGLFWLFQDELSHPFGDARACEGSDSTLTGKISLGGVPIPADATDVHYITQDGFAEVSFLSDQMPDYLHRAGLVPEGEPLFDENYGSAYAWGEGGHEMPDGLCGPALKGPVWSYHGRGPGTGASILIERTPAGTTLRAPARVIASFDFGE
;
A
#
# COMPACT_ATOMS: atom_id res chain seq x y z
N MET A 1 -27.03 21.49 49.79
CA MET A 1 -26.60 21.23 51.18
C MET A 1 -25.17 20.73 51.11
N GLY A 2 -24.14 21.34 51.69
CA GLY A 2 -23.99 22.56 52.48
C GLY A 2 -22.48 22.80 52.62
N ASP A 3 -22.11 24.08 52.60
CA ASP A 3 -21.06 24.75 53.39
C ASP A 3 -19.62 24.19 53.36
N ALA A 4 -18.62 24.88 52.80
CA ALA A 4 -17.97 26.15 53.22
C ALA A 4 -17.02 26.02 54.43
N GLU A 5 -15.78 26.48 54.19
CA GLU A 5 -14.72 26.96 55.11
C GLU A 5 -14.20 26.02 56.21
N THR A 6 -12.90 25.92 56.49
CA THR A 6 -12.03 26.87 57.24
C THR A 6 -10.63 26.21 57.23
N GLY A 7 -9.45 26.83 57.06
CA GLY A 7 -8.88 28.03 57.66
C GLY A 7 -7.83 27.65 58.73
N GLY A 8 -6.58 28.15 58.59
CA GLY A 8 -5.50 28.16 59.60
C GLY A 8 -4.49 27.00 59.49
N GLY A 9 -3.16 27.18 59.57
CA GLY A 9 -2.30 28.32 59.85
C GLY A 9 -0.99 27.80 60.50
N SER A 10 0.17 28.35 60.10
CA SER A 10 1.42 28.58 60.89
C SER A 10 2.13 27.36 61.56
N VAL A 11 3.45 27.16 61.68
CA VAL A 11 4.66 28.01 61.76
C VAL A 11 5.92 27.09 61.64
N VAL A 12 7.05 27.64 61.14
CA VAL A 12 8.53 27.42 61.39
C VAL A 12 9.10 26.06 61.88
N SER A 13 10.30 25.59 61.53
CA SER A 13 11.66 26.20 61.52
C SER A 13 12.61 25.37 60.62
N ASP A 14 13.39 25.98 59.71
CA ASP A 14 14.82 26.33 59.83
C ASP A 14 15.78 25.16 60.11
N GLU A 15 16.67 24.85 59.15
CA GLU A 15 18.10 24.57 59.40
C GLU A 15 18.95 24.89 58.15
N MET A 16 19.61 26.05 58.22
CA MET A 16 21.06 26.30 58.04
C MET A 16 21.81 25.71 56.82
N ASN A 17 22.32 26.60 55.96
CA ASN A 17 23.75 26.60 55.66
C ASN A 17 24.27 28.00 55.26
N GLU A 18 25.22 28.49 56.06
CA GLU A 18 26.04 29.69 55.92
C GLU A 18 26.77 29.76 54.56
N THR A 19 26.67 30.89 53.86
CA THR A 19 27.58 32.06 53.87
C THR A 19 28.87 31.87 53.07
N SER A 20 29.02 32.66 52.00
CA SER A 20 30.21 33.48 51.73
C SER A 20 29.92 34.49 50.62
N ASP A 21 29.87 35.76 51.02
CA ASP A 21 29.95 37.01 50.23
C ASP A 21 31.35 37.15 49.57
N PRO A 22 31.58 38.05 48.56
CA PRO A 22 31.46 39.51 48.77
C PRO A 22 30.99 40.39 47.59
N GLU A 23 30.26 41.44 47.98
CA GLU A 23 30.45 42.88 47.68
C GLU A 23 30.40 43.41 46.23
N GLY A 24 29.56 44.44 46.04
CA GLY A 24 30.02 45.65 45.31
C GLY A 24 29.05 46.35 44.33
N MET A 25 28.19 47.21 44.87
CA MET A 25 27.77 48.54 44.36
C MET A 25 27.14 48.72 42.95
N GLY A 26 25.97 49.39 42.94
CA GLY A 26 25.65 50.38 41.90
C GLY A 26 24.16 50.57 41.60
N ASP A 27 23.44 51.31 42.45
CA ASP A 27 22.10 51.84 42.16
C ASP A 27 22.10 52.82 40.98
N ALA A 28 21.06 52.78 40.15
CA ALA A 28 20.41 53.98 39.63
C ALA A 28 19.10 53.64 38.91
N ASP A 29 18.03 54.31 39.34
CA ASP A 29 16.71 54.43 38.74
C ASP A 29 16.73 54.66 37.20
N ARG A 30 15.60 54.33 36.54
CA ARG A 30 14.71 55.31 35.87
C ARG A 30 14.05 54.79 34.57
N GLU A 31 12.72 54.78 34.62
CA GLU A 31 11.72 55.06 33.57
C GLU A 31 11.56 54.16 32.32
N ASP A 32 10.36 53.58 32.27
CA ASP A 32 9.35 53.78 31.21
C ASP A 32 9.83 53.87 29.76
N SER A 33 9.53 52.82 29.00
CA SER A 33 8.92 53.02 27.69
C SER A 33 8.24 51.75 27.21
N ILE A 34 6.92 51.87 27.02
CA ILE A 34 6.09 50.98 26.20
C ILE A 34 6.61 51.07 24.75
N GLY A 35 7.68 50.34 24.49
CA GLY A 35 8.28 50.20 23.17
C GLY A 35 7.38 49.33 22.32
N ARG A 36 6.55 49.97 21.49
CA ARG A 36 5.84 49.36 20.36
C ARG A 36 6.91 48.74 19.45
N ARG A 37 7.28 47.48 19.71
CA ARG A 37 8.26 46.73 18.92
C ARG A 37 7.68 46.58 17.52
N ARG A 38 8.02 47.50 16.62
CA ARG A 38 7.95 47.25 15.18
C ARG A 38 8.83 46.03 14.97
N LEU A 39 8.20 44.88 14.77
CA LEU A 39 8.91 43.69 14.31
C LEU A 39 9.71 44.12 13.07
N PRO A 40 11.04 43.93 13.08
CA PRO A 40 11.84 44.30 11.92
C PRO A 40 11.27 43.56 10.72
N SER A 41 11.11 44.23 9.57
CA SER A 41 10.52 43.63 8.36
C SER A 41 11.14 42.27 8.00
N ALA A 42 12.40 42.03 8.41
CA ALA A 42 13.07 40.74 8.33
C ALA A 42 12.37 39.60 9.11
N ALA A 43 11.84 39.85 10.31
CA ALA A 43 11.15 38.84 11.12
C ALA A 43 9.84 38.37 10.45
N VAL A 44 9.13 39.29 9.79
CA VAL A 44 7.91 38.95 9.01
C VAL A 44 8.28 38.13 7.77
N VAL A 45 9.39 38.46 7.11
CA VAL A 45 9.88 37.71 5.94
C VAL A 45 10.32 36.30 6.33
N VAL A 46 11.01 36.12 7.46
CA VAL A 46 11.45 34.81 7.96
C VAL A 46 10.25 33.93 8.32
N VAL A 47 9.25 34.48 9.02
CA VAL A 47 8.02 33.74 9.36
C VAL A 47 7.22 33.40 8.10
N GLY A 48 7.12 34.32 7.14
CA GLY A 48 6.46 34.07 5.86
C GLY A 48 7.14 32.97 5.04
N LEU A 49 8.48 32.97 4.97
CA LEU A 49 9.26 31.93 4.29
C LEU A 49 9.16 30.58 5.01
N ALA A 50 9.19 30.55 6.34
CA ALA A 50 9.01 29.32 7.10
C ALA A 50 7.61 28.73 6.87
N PHE A 51 6.58 29.58 6.88
CA PHE A 51 5.21 29.14 6.61
C PHE A 51 5.05 28.63 5.16
N LEU A 52 5.64 29.32 4.18
CA LEU A 52 5.65 28.85 2.79
C LEU A 52 6.39 27.51 2.65
N GLY A 53 7.52 27.34 3.35
CA GLY A 53 8.29 26.09 3.35
C GLY A 53 7.52 24.94 3.97
N VAL A 54 6.79 25.17 5.06
CA VAL A 54 5.93 24.16 5.70
C VAL A 54 4.71 23.82 4.84
N VAL A 55 4.09 24.80 4.19
CA VAL A 55 2.94 24.57 3.30
C VAL A 55 3.37 23.87 2.01
N ALA A 56 4.45 24.30 1.38
CA ALA A 56 4.98 23.66 0.17
C ALA A 56 5.54 22.26 0.46
N GLY A 57 6.27 22.08 1.57
CA GLY A 57 6.78 20.78 2.01
C GLY A 57 5.68 19.82 2.49
N GLY A 58 4.64 20.35 3.14
CA GLY A 58 3.48 19.56 3.59
C GLY A 58 2.59 19.13 2.44
N LEU A 59 2.37 19.99 1.44
CA LEU A 59 1.66 19.62 0.21
C LEU A 59 2.45 18.58 -0.60
N PHE A 60 3.78 18.72 -0.71
CA PHE A 60 4.61 17.75 -1.41
C PHE A 60 4.56 16.34 -0.79
N TRP A 61 4.51 16.24 0.54
CA TRP A 61 4.35 14.95 1.24
C TRP A 61 3.01 14.27 0.96
N LEU A 62 1.92 15.03 0.78
CA LEU A 62 0.60 14.45 0.52
C LEU A 62 0.47 13.82 -0.89
N PHE A 63 1.31 14.21 -1.84
CA PHE A 63 1.29 13.67 -3.21
C PHE A 63 2.39 12.63 -3.47
N GLN A 64 3.26 12.35 -2.50
CA GLN A 64 4.38 11.43 -2.72
C GLN A 64 3.92 9.98 -2.85
N ASP A 65 2.89 9.57 -2.10
CA ASP A 65 2.29 8.22 -2.18
C ASP A 65 1.57 7.99 -3.53
N GLU A 66 0.99 9.02 -4.15
CA GLU A 66 0.33 8.87 -5.46
C GLU A 66 1.32 8.87 -6.64
N LEU A 67 2.50 9.49 -6.47
CA LEU A 67 3.55 9.57 -7.50
C LEU A 67 4.54 8.39 -7.48
N SER A 68 4.50 7.54 -6.45
CA SER A 68 5.44 6.43 -6.26
C SER A 68 4.99 5.12 -6.90
N HIS A 69 3.77 5.05 -7.42
CA HIS A 69 3.33 3.92 -8.22
C HIS A 69 3.85 4.01 -9.66
N PRO A 70 4.37 2.92 -10.25
CA PRO A 70 4.79 2.90 -11.64
C PRO A 70 3.67 3.43 -12.55
N PHE A 71 4.01 4.39 -13.40
CA PHE A 71 3.08 5.04 -14.34
C PHE A 71 1.87 5.74 -13.68
N GLY A 72 1.88 5.94 -12.36
CA GLY A 72 0.72 6.43 -11.61
C GLY A 72 -0.43 5.41 -11.51
N ASP A 73 -0.18 4.13 -11.80
CA ASP A 73 -1.18 3.07 -11.65
C ASP A 73 -0.93 2.31 -10.34
N ALA A 74 -1.84 2.45 -9.38
CA ALA A 74 -1.73 1.81 -8.06
C ALA A 74 -1.73 0.27 -8.11
N ARG A 75 -2.10 -0.31 -9.25
CA ARG A 75 -2.08 -1.76 -9.50
C ARG A 75 -0.72 -2.24 -9.99
N ALA A 76 0.11 -1.34 -10.49
CA ALA A 76 1.44 -1.67 -11.00
C ALA A 76 2.39 -1.90 -9.83
N CYS A 77 3.06 -3.04 -9.85
CA CYS A 77 4.06 -3.39 -8.86
C CYS A 77 5.41 -2.78 -9.22
N GLU A 78 6.21 -2.49 -8.20
CA GLU A 78 7.56 -1.94 -8.36
C GLU A 78 8.39 -2.82 -9.31
N GLY A 79 9.15 -2.17 -10.20
CA GLY A 79 9.93 -2.87 -11.23
C GLY A 79 9.16 -3.15 -12.53
N SER A 80 7.89 -2.78 -12.64
CA SER A 80 7.16 -2.83 -13.92
C SER A 80 7.79 -1.91 -14.96
N ASP A 81 8.08 -2.44 -16.15
CA ASP A 81 8.70 -1.71 -17.26
C ASP A 81 7.70 -1.02 -18.21
N SER A 82 6.41 -1.37 -18.12
CA SER A 82 5.36 -0.90 -19.01
C SER A 82 3.98 -0.93 -18.35
N THR A 83 3.03 -0.20 -18.92
CA THR A 83 1.64 -0.23 -18.47
C THR A 83 0.95 -1.51 -18.92
N LEU A 84 -0.03 -1.97 -18.15
CA LEU A 84 -0.93 -3.08 -18.51
C LEU A 84 -1.90 -2.66 -19.65
N THR A 85 -1.38 -2.31 -20.82
CA THR A 85 -2.18 -1.83 -21.96
C THR A 85 -2.78 -3.00 -22.70
N GLY A 86 -4.10 -3.22 -22.55
CA GLY A 86 -5.07 -3.83 -23.51
C GLY A 86 -4.75 -5.14 -24.24
N LYS A 87 -3.55 -5.70 -24.05
CA LYS A 87 -2.99 -6.86 -24.77
C LYS A 87 -3.14 -8.15 -23.97
N ILE A 88 -3.84 -8.09 -22.84
CA ILE A 88 -3.97 -9.18 -21.88
C ILE A 88 -5.30 -9.87 -22.09
N SER A 89 -5.26 -10.85 -22.99
CA SER A 89 -6.40 -11.67 -23.34
C SER A 89 -5.99 -13.13 -23.48
N LEU A 90 -6.64 -14.02 -22.76
CA LEU A 90 -6.47 -15.46 -22.90
C LEU A 90 -7.44 -15.98 -23.94
N GLY A 91 -6.92 -16.56 -25.03
CA GLY A 91 -7.77 -16.98 -26.15
C GLY A 91 -8.58 -15.82 -26.77
N GLY A 92 -8.10 -14.58 -26.65
CA GLY A 92 -8.84 -13.38 -27.08
C GLY A 92 -9.90 -12.89 -26.08
N VAL A 93 -10.06 -13.55 -24.94
CA VAL A 93 -10.96 -13.14 -23.87
C VAL A 93 -10.20 -12.29 -22.85
N PRO A 94 -10.62 -11.03 -22.60
CA PRO A 94 -9.98 -10.18 -21.61
C PRO A 94 -10.23 -10.71 -20.20
N ILE A 95 -9.40 -10.29 -19.23
CA ILE A 95 -9.60 -10.63 -17.82
C ILE A 95 -11.06 -10.41 -17.36
N PRO A 96 -11.57 -11.20 -16.42
CA PRO A 96 -12.95 -11.07 -15.96
C PRO A 96 -13.33 -9.64 -15.54
N ALA A 97 -14.53 -9.20 -15.91
CA ALA A 97 -14.99 -7.84 -15.63
C ALA A 97 -15.22 -7.57 -14.12
N ASP A 98 -15.38 -8.63 -13.34
CA ASP A 98 -15.49 -8.60 -11.87
C ASP A 98 -14.13 -8.70 -11.17
N ALA A 99 -13.01 -8.66 -11.91
CA ALA A 99 -11.68 -8.70 -11.33
C ALA A 99 -11.48 -7.56 -10.34
N THR A 100 -11.19 -7.91 -9.09
CA THR A 100 -10.88 -7.00 -7.99
C THR A 100 -9.51 -7.31 -7.41
N ASP A 101 -8.98 -6.40 -6.57
CA ASP A 101 -7.65 -6.56 -5.95
C ASP A 101 -6.58 -6.91 -7.01
N VAL A 102 -6.57 -6.13 -8.10
CA VAL A 102 -5.71 -6.35 -9.25
C VAL A 102 -4.32 -5.78 -8.97
N HIS A 103 -3.31 -6.62 -9.09
CA HIS A 103 -1.89 -6.26 -9.02
C HIS A 103 -1.18 -6.85 -10.23
N TYR A 104 -0.24 -6.13 -10.82
CA TYR A 104 0.48 -6.63 -11.99
C TYR A 104 1.95 -6.23 -11.99
N ILE A 105 2.76 -7.06 -12.62
CA ILE A 105 4.14 -6.73 -13.00
C ILE A 105 4.35 -7.00 -14.48
N THR A 106 5.10 -6.13 -15.14
CA THR A 106 5.54 -6.32 -16.53
C THR A 106 7.05 -6.26 -16.62
N GLN A 107 7.67 -7.25 -17.24
CA GLN A 107 9.11 -7.29 -17.46
C GLN A 107 9.42 -8.04 -18.76
N ASP A 108 10.26 -7.46 -19.62
CA ASP A 108 10.88 -8.12 -20.77
C ASP A 108 9.88 -8.81 -21.72
N GLY A 109 8.72 -8.17 -21.96
CA GLY A 109 7.68 -8.73 -22.84
C GLY A 109 6.74 -9.74 -22.15
N PHE A 110 6.87 -9.93 -20.85
CA PHE A 110 5.97 -10.72 -20.01
C PHE A 110 5.13 -9.83 -19.10
N ALA A 111 3.90 -10.25 -18.82
CA ALA A 111 3.07 -9.70 -17.75
C ALA A 111 2.55 -10.80 -16.86
N GLU A 112 2.56 -10.55 -15.56
CA GLU A 112 1.85 -11.37 -14.58
C GLU A 112 0.85 -10.52 -13.83
N VAL A 113 -0.36 -11.04 -13.71
CA VAL A 113 -1.50 -10.31 -13.15
C VAL A 113 -2.14 -11.16 -12.07
N SER A 114 -2.11 -10.67 -10.83
CA SER A 114 -2.84 -11.22 -9.69
C SER A 114 -4.18 -10.52 -9.54
N PHE A 115 -5.26 -11.26 -9.35
CA PHE A 115 -6.59 -10.70 -9.10
C PHE A 115 -7.53 -11.69 -8.38
N LEU A 116 -8.64 -11.18 -7.87
CA LEU A 116 -9.78 -11.94 -7.33
C LEU A 116 -10.96 -11.90 -8.30
N SER A 117 -11.61 -13.04 -8.54
CA SER A 117 -12.83 -13.11 -9.36
C SER A 117 -13.74 -14.28 -8.95
N ASP A 118 -15.05 -14.06 -9.00
CA ASP A 118 -16.09 -15.08 -8.82
C ASP A 118 -16.47 -15.74 -10.15
N GLN A 119 -16.05 -15.17 -11.28
CA GLN A 119 -16.41 -15.59 -12.63
C GLN A 119 -15.40 -16.54 -13.28
N MET A 120 -14.45 -17.08 -12.50
CA MET A 120 -13.38 -17.92 -13.03
C MET A 120 -13.85 -19.21 -13.73
N PRO A 121 -14.83 -19.97 -13.23
CA PRO A 121 -15.37 -21.11 -13.95
C PRO A 121 -15.76 -20.78 -15.41
N ASP A 122 -16.61 -19.77 -15.58
CA ASP A 122 -17.10 -19.37 -16.90
C ASP A 122 -15.99 -18.74 -17.75
N TYR A 123 -15.06 -18.01 -17.13
CA TYR A 123 -13.91 -17.43 -17.82
C TYR A 123 -13.00 -18.50 -18.42
N LEU A 124 -12.69 -19.57 -17.68
CA LEU A 124 -11.86 -20.68 -18.17
C LEU A 124 -12.45 -21.32 -19.42
N HIS A 125 -13.79 -21.44 -19.48
CA HIS A 125 -14.48 -21.94 -20.65
C HIS A 125 -14.41 -21.00 -21.84
N ARG A 126 -14.78 -19.72 -21.65
CA ARG A 126 -14.76 -18.73 -22.73
C ARG A 126 -13.36 -18.48 -23.28
N ALA A 127 -12.35 -18.47 -22.42
CA ALA A 127 -10.94 -18.30 -22.79
C ALA A 127 -10.37 -19.52 -23.53
N GLY A 128 -11.13 -20.62 -23.64
CA GLY A 128 -10.71 -21.84 -24.32
C GLY A 128 -9.64 -22.63 -23.57
N LEU A 129 -9.48 -22.40 -22.26
CA LEU A 129 -8.57 -23.16 -21.41
C LEU A 129 -9.17 -24.50 -20.99
N VAL A 130 -10.49 -24.53 -20.79
CA VAL A 130 -11.27 -25.74 -20.54
C VAL A 130 -12.43 -25.75 -21.54
N PRO A 131 -12.64 -26.78 -22.36
CA PRO A 131 -13.79 -26.80 -23.28
C PRO A 131 -15.13 -26.67 -22.55
N GLU A 132 -16.13 -26.09 -23.21
CA GLU A 132 -17.49 -25.98 -22.67
C GLU A 132 -18.06 -27.36 -22.30
N GLY A 133 -18.61 -27.46 -21.09
CA GLY A 133 -19.18 -28.70 -20.56
C GLY A 133 -18.16 -29.70 -19.99
N GLU A 134 -16.86 -29.44 -20.11
CA GLU A 134 -15.82 -30.30 -19.52
C GLU A 134 -15.57 -29.95 -18.03
N PRO A 135 -15.15 -30.92 -17.21
CA PRO A 135 -14.80 -30.65 -15.81
C PRO A 135 -13.62 -29.69 -15.69
N LEU A 136 -13.73 -28.70 -14.79
CA LEU A 136 -12.66 -27.72 -14.56
C LEU A 136 -11.32 -28.36 -14.16
N PHE A 137 -11.34 -29.47 -13.43
CA PHE A 137 -10.13 -30.12 -12.90
C PHE A 137 -9.74 -31.39 -13.67
N ASP A 138 -10.09 -31.48 -14.96
CA ASP A 138 -9.61 -32.55 -15.81
C ASP A 138 -8.09 -32.36 -16.08
N GLU A 139 -7.32 -33.41 -15.85
CA GLU A 139 -5.85 -33.43 -16.05
C GLU A 139 -5.47 -33.28 -17.54
N ASN A 140 -6.42 -33.53 -18.43
CA ASN A 140 -6.28 -33.23 -19.84
C ASN A 140 -6.30 -31.74 -20.12
N TYR A 141 -6.61 -30.82 -19.19
CA TYR A 141 -6.62 -29.36 -19.46
C TYR A 141 -5.79 -28.55 -18.47
N GLY A 142 -5.43 -29.14 -17.34
CA GLY A 142 -4.53 -28.54 -16.36
C GLY A 142 -3.93 -29.58 -15.43
N SER A 143 -3.33 -29.14 -14.34
CA SER A 143 -2.75 -30.05 -13.35
C SER A 143 -2.75 -29.41 -11.97
N ALA A 144 -2.63 -30.25 -10.94
CA ALA A 144 -2.35 -29.75 -9.60
C ALA A 144 -0.95 -29.09 -9.62
N TYR A 145 -0.89 -27.85 -9.18
CA TYR A 145 0.37 -27.18 -8.98
C TYR A 145 1.02 -27.69 -7.68
N ALA A 146 2.35 -27.66 -7.59
CA ALA A 146 3.14 -28.36 -6.57
C ALA A 146 2.87 -27.95 -5.10
N TRP A 147 1.98 -26.98 -4.84
CA TRP A 147 1.64 -26.52 -3.51
C TRP A 147 0.48 -27.32 -2.91
N GLY A 148 0.79 -28.05 -1.84
CA GLY A 148 -0.22 -28.65 -0.96
C GLY A 148 -0.99 -27.60 -0.16
N GLU A 149 -1.83 -28.08 0.76
CA GLU A 149 -2.59 -27.21 1.67
C GLU A 149 -1.65 -26.34 2.51
N GLY A 150 -1.90 -25.03 2.56
CA GLY A 150 -1.08 -24.06 3.31
C GLY A 150 0.18 -23.56 2.59
N GLY A 151 0.48 -24.06 1.38
CA GLY A 151 1.51 -23.49 0.53
C GLY A 151 1.17 -22.06 0.13
N HIS A 152 2.19 -21.21 0.02
CA HIS A 152 2.07 -19.83 -0.44
C HIS A 152 3.31 -19.46 -1.23
N GLU A 153 3.12 -18.96 -2.43
CA GLU A 153 4.19 -18.43 -3.27
C GLU A 153 3.58 -17.41 -4.23
N MET A 154 4.41 -16.45 -4.60
CA MET A 154 4.10 -15.35 -5.48
C MET A 154 5.30 -15.19 -6.40
N PRO A 155 5.09 -14.98 -7.70
CA PRO A 155 6.19 -14.65 -8.59
C PRO A 155 6.98 -13.45 -8.08
N ASP A 156 8.28 -13.45 -8.36
CA ASP A 156 9.19 -12.41 -7.89
C ASP A 156 8.76 -11.03 -8.42
N GLY A 157 8.65 -10.07 -7.50
CA GLY A 157 8.26 -8.70 -7.81
C GLY A 157 6.75 -8.45 -7.93
N LEU A 158 5.92 -9.49 -8.06
CA LEU A 158 4.47 -9.31 -8.04
C LEU A 158 4.01 -8.95 -6.63
N CYS A 159 3.49 -7.73 -6.50
CA CYS A 159 2.93 -7.19 -5.28
C CYS A 159 1.52 -7.74 -5.00
N GLY A 160 1.07 -7.56 -3.76
CA GLY A 160 -0.24 -8.00 -3.30
C GLY A 160 -0.23 -9.38 -2.60
N PRO A 161 -1.42 -9.92 -2.29
CA PRO A 161 -1.52 -11.13 -1.49
C PRO A 161 -1.07 -12.39 -2.24
N ALA A 162 -0.18 -13.18 -1.62
CA ALA A 162 0.27 -14.45 -2.16
C ALA A 162 -0.88 -15.44 -2.39
N LEU A 163 -0.71 -16.31 -3.39
CA LEU A 163 -1.69 -17.31 -3.76
C LEU A 163 -1.59 -18.50 -2.79
N LYS A 164 -2.75 -18.96 -2.27
CA LYS A 164 -2.83 -19.95 -1.20
C LYS A 164 -3.21 -21.33 -1.74
N GLY A 165 -2.38 -22.31 -1.44
CA GLY A 165 -2.61 -23.71 -1.78
C GLY A 165 -3.90 -24.28 -1.16
N PRO A 166 -4.51 -25.28 -1.82
CA PRO A 166 -4.06 -25.90 -3.07
C PRO A 166 -4.37 -25.07 -4.33
N VAL A 167 -3.57 -25.27 -5.37
CA VAL A 167 -3.63 -24.50 -6.63
C VAL A 167 -3.76 -25.44 -7.83
N TRP A 168 -4.46 -24.98 -8.84
CA TRP A 168 -4.54 -25.64 -10.15
C TRP A 168 -3.92 -24.77 -11.23
N SER A 169 -3.15 -25.36 -12.14
CA SER A 169 -2.54 -24.69 -13.27
C SER A 169 -3.24 -25.05 -14.58
N TYR A 170 -3.57 -24.04 -15.39
CA TYR A 170 -4.03 -24.19 -16.76
C TYR A 170 -3.00 -23.57 -17.71
N HIS A 171 -2.85 -24.17 -18.89
CA HIS A 171 -1.95 -23.66 -19.93
C HIS A 171 -2.72 -23.51 -21.24
N GLY A 172 -2.61 -22.35 -21.89
CA GLY A 172 -3.16 -22.13 -23.23
C GLY A 172 -2.56 -23.10 -24.24
N ARG A 173 -3.39 -23.75 -25.05
CA ARG A 173 -2.96 -24.70 -26.10
C ARG A 173 -3.23 -24.24 -27.54
N GLY A 174 -3.73 -23.02 -27.70
CA GLY A 174 -4.07 -22.45 -29.00
C GLY A 174 -2.92 -21.68 -29.65
N PRO A 175 -3.02 -21.38 -30.96
CA PRO A 175 -2.14 -20.42 -31.63
C PRO A 175 -2.44 -19.01 -31.10
N GLY A 176 -1.62 -18.58 -30.16
CA GLY A 176 -1.76 -17.35 -29.41
C GLY A 176 -0.83 -17.44 -28.21
N THR A 177 0.02 -16.43 -28.09
CA THR A 177 1.00 -16.13 -27.04
C THR A 177 0.85 -16.92 -25.74
N GLY A 178 1.93 -17.58 -25.33
CA GLY A 178 1.99 -18.56 -24.26
C GLY A 178 1.52 -17.98 -22.92
N ALA A 179 0.32 -18.37 -22.53
CA ALA A 179 -0.29 -17.84 -21.32
C ALA A 179 -0.77 -18.96 -20.41
N SER A 180 -0.61 -18.74 -19.11
CA SER A 180 -0.92 -19.72 -18.07
C SER A 180 -1.71 -19.07 -16.94
N ILE A 181 -2.58 -19.86 -16.32
CA ILE A 181 -3.33 -19.44 -15.13
C ILE A 181 -2.97 -20.37 -13.97
N LEU A 182 -2.65 -19.79 -12.83
CA LEU A 182 -2.68 -20.43 -11.52
C LEU A 182 -3.92 -19.95 -10.76
N ILE A 183 -4.68 -20.87 -10.18
CA ILE A 183 -5.91 -20.52 -9.45
C ILE A 183 -6.06 -21.31 -8.16
N GLU A 184 -6.50 -20.63 -7.10
CA GLU A 184 -6.81 -21.28 -5.82
C GLU A 184 -8.04 -22.20 -5.93
N ARG A 185 -7.92 -23.41 -5.40
CA ARG A 185 -9.04 -24.34 -5.25
C ARG A 185 -9.30 -24.69 -3.78
N THR A 186 -10.42 -25.37 -3.54
CA THR A 186 -10.75 -25.86 -2.21
C THR A 186 -9.88 -27.09 -1.85
N PRO A 187 -9.38 -27.23 -0.60
CA PRO A 187 -8.49 -28.32 -0.15
C PRO A 187 -8.88 -29.75 -0.53
N ALA A 188 -10.19 -30.04 -0.62
CA ALA A 188 -10.72 -31.38 -0.88
C ALA A 188 -11.84 -31.39 -1.95
N GLY A 189 -12.00 -30.31 -2.72
CA GLY A 189 -13.13 -30.16 -3.63
C GLY A 189 -12.75 -30.17 -5.11
N THR A 190 -13.77 -30.39 -5.94
CA THR A 190 -13.74 -30.21 -7.40
C THR A 190 -14.24 -28.81 -7.78
N THR A 191 -13.97 -27.83 -6.92
CA THR A 191 -14.46 -26.45 -7.06
C THR A 191 -13.34 -25.46 -6.75
N LEU A 192 -13.37 -24.34 -7.48
CA LEU A 192 -12.53 -23.18 -7.20
C LEU A 192 -13.03 -22.49 -5.92
N ARG A 193 -12.14 -21.72 -5.27
CA ARG A 193 -12.59 -20.81 -4.21
C ARG A 193 -13.44 -19.69 -4.84
N ALA A 194 -14.30 -19.06 -4.06
CA ALA A 194 -15.14 -17.95 -4.52
C ALA A 194 -15.10 -16.81 -3.47
N PRO A 195 -14.55 -15.63 -3.81
CA PRO A 195 -13.79 -15.35 -5.03
C PRO A 195 -12.49 -16.16 -5.09
N ALA A 196 -12.09 -16.57 -6.30
CA ALA A 196 -10.82 -17.25 -6.53
C ALA A 196 -9.71 -16.22 -6.68
N ARG A 197 -8.59 -16.42 -5.98
CA ARG A 197 -7.35 -15.71 -6.33
C ARG A 197 -6.69 -16.41 -7.50
N VAL A 198 -6.24 -15.59 -8.44
CA VAL A 198 -5.71 -15.99 -9.73
C VAL A 198 -4.40 -15.28 -9.95
N ILE A 199 -3.41 -15.98 -10.49
CA ILE A 199 -2.25 -15.38 -11.15
C ILE A 199 -2.31 -15.81 -12.61
N ALA A 200 -2.43 -14.84 -13.51
CA ALA A 200 -2.41 -15.07 -14.95
C ALA A 200 -1.11 -14.50 -15.52
N SER A 201 -0.32 -15.35 -16.16
CA SER A 201 0.95 -15.00 -16.81
C SER A 201 0.74 -14.96 -18.32
N PHE A 202 1.27 -13.92 -18.96
CA PHE A 202 1.14 -13.63 -20.38
C PHE A 202 2.52 -13.33 -20.95
N ASP A 203 2.97 -14.15 -21.89
CA ASP A 203 4.09 -13.81 -22.77
C ASP A 203 3.50 -13.10 -23.99
N PHE A 204 3.77 -11.82 -24.23
CA PHE A 204 3.28 -11.16 -25.45
C PHE A 204 4.32 -11.06 -26.57
N GLY A 205 5.57 -11.44 -26.32
CA GLY A 205 6.69 -11.29 -27.25
C GLY A 205 6.92 -9.83 -27.69
N GLU A 206 8.18 -9.45 -27.93
CA GLU A 206 8.48 -8.27 -28.73
C GLU A 206 8.53 -8.59 -30.23
#